data_AF-A0A0A0LU76-F1
#
_entry.id   AF-A0A0A0LU76-F1
#
_cell.length_a   1.000
_cell.length_b   1.000
_cell.length_c   1.000
_cell.angle_alpha   90.00
_cell.angle_beta   90.00
_cell.angle_gamma   90.00
#
_symmetry.space_group_name_H-M   'P 1'
#
loop_
_entity.id
_entity.type
_entity.pdbx_description
1 polymer ?
#
loop_
_entity_poly.entity_id
_entity_poly.type
_entity_poly.pdbx_seq_one_letter_code
_entity_poly.pdbx_strand_id
1 'polypeptide(L)'
;MGRNSCCLKPKLRKGLWSPEEDEKLFNYITTFGVGCWSSVPKLAGLERCGKSCRLRWINYLRPDLKRGMFSQQEEDLIISLHEVLGNR
;
A
#
# COMPACT_ATOMS: atom_id res chain seq x y z
N MET A 1 11.11 -2.59 23.90
CA MET A 1 10.56 -3.79 23.24
C MET A 1 11.28 -4.01 21.92
N GLY A 2 12.31 -4.86 21.93
CA GLY A 2 13.18 -5.11 20.78
C GLY A 2 12.44 -5.89 19.69
N ARG A 3 12.49 -5.40 18.45
CA ARG A 3 11.93 -6.12 17.30
C ARG A 3 12.90 -7.21 16.86
N ASN A 4 12.50 -8.45 17.09
CA ASN A 4 13.17 -9.67 16.66
C ASN A 4 13.69 -9.55 15.21
N SER A 5 15.01 -9.51 15.08
CA SER A 5 15.76 -9.62 13.84
C SER A 5 15.83 -11.08 13.38
N CYS A 6 14.69 -11.71 13.14
CA CYS A 6 14.65 -13.03 12.52
C CYS A 6 14.16 -12.87 11.10
N CYS A 7 15.10 -12.81 10.17
CA CYS A 7 15.08 -13.45 8.86
C CYS A 7 16.35 -12.98 8.16
N LEU A 8 17.21 -13.91 7.75
CA LEU A 8 18.22 -13.71 6.72
C LEU A 8 17.48 -13.26 5.46
N LYS A 9 17.25 -11.95 5.31
CA LYS A 9 16.46 -11.45 4.19
C LYS A 9 17.36 -11.54 2.95
N PRO A 10 16.96 -12.26 1.88
CA PRO A 10 17.53 -11.97 0.57
C PRO A 10 17.46 -10.46 0.36
N LYS A 11 18.47 -9.86 -0.30
CA LYS A 11 18.61 -8.40 -0.45
C LYS A 11 17.34 -7.81 -1.06
N LEU A 12 16.37 -7.45 -0.22
CA LEU A 12 15.08 -6.92 -0.67
C LEU A 12 15.35 -5.64 -1.44
N ARG A 13 14.70 -5.48 -2.59
CA ARG A 13 14.87 -4.29 -3.42
C ARG A 13 14.39 -3.08 -2.64
N LYS A 14 15.31 -2.12 -2.47
CA LYS A 14 15.05 -0.79 -1.92
C LYS A 14 15.02 0.19 -3.08
N GLY A 15 14.15 1.19 -3.02
CA GLY A 15 14.01 2.21 -4.06
C GLY A 15 12.66 2.15 -4.78
N LEU A 16 12.58 2.86 -5.90
CA LEU A 16 11.38 3.04 -6.70
C LEU A 16 10.78 1.70 -7.13
N TRP A 17 9.45 1.67 -7.24
CA TRP A 17 8.73 0.54 -7.83
C TRP A 17 8.82 0.62 -9.34
N SER A 18 9.18 -0.48 -9.98
CA SER A 18 9.11 -0.58 -11.44
C SER A 18 7.69 -0.93 -11.90
N PRO A 19 7.31 -0.61 -13.16
CA PRO A 19 6.00 -0.96 -13.69
C PRO A 19 5.70 -2.46 -13.61
N GLU A 20 6.71 -3.31 -13.77
CA GLU A 20 6.56 -4.78 -13.70
C GLU A 20 6.28 -5.24 -12.26
N GLU A 21 6.87 -4.58 -11.26
CA GLU A 21 6.56 -4.85 -9.85
C GLU A 21 5.12 -4.44 -9.52
N ASP A 22 4.69 -3.28 -10.04
CA ASP A 22 3.33 -2.79 -9.86
C ASP A 22 2.30 -3.73 -10.51
N GLU A 23 2.56 -4.17 -11.74
CA GLU A 23 1.69 -5.12 -12.46
C GLU A 23 1.55 -6.44 -11.70
N LYS A 24 2.67 -7.02 -11.22
CA LYS A 24 2.64 -8.24 -10.40
C LYS A 24 1.80 -8.07 -9.14
N LEU A 25 2.00 -6.96 -8.42
CA LEU A 25 1.26 -6.67 -7.20
C LEU A 25 -0.23 -6.49 -7.50
N PHE A 26 -0.53 -5.75 -8.57
CA PHE A 26 -1.89 -5.47 -9.01
C PHE A 26 -2.62 -6.76 -9.37
N ASN A 27 -2.07 -7.54 -10.30
CA ASN A 27 -2.66 -8.80 -10.78
C ASN A 27 -2.87 -9.80 -9.64
N TYR A 28 -1.92 -9.90 -8.70
CA TYR A 28 -2.08 -10.76 -7.54
C TYR A 28 -3.27 -10.33 -6.68
N ILE A 29 -3.37 -9.04 -6.34
CA ILE A 29 -4.44 -8.55 -5.44
C ILE A 29 -5.81 -8.57 -6.13
N THR A 30 -5.89 -8.26 -7.42
CA THR A 30 -7.17 -8.33 -8.15
C THR A 30 -7.65 -9.76 -8.33
N THR A 31 -6.74 -10.73 -8.45
CA THR A 31 -7.09 -12.16 -8.61
C THR A 31 -7.44 -12.83 -7.28
N PHE A 32 -6.64 -12.58 -6.23
CA PHE A 32 -6.73 -13.32 -4.95
C PHE A 32 -7.28 -12.49 -3.79
N GLY A 33 -7.50 -11.20 -3.99
CA GLY A 33 -7.89 -10.27 -2.93
C GLY A 33 -6.74 -9.85 -2.02
N VAL A 34 -7.06 -8.98 -1.05
CA VAL A 34 -6.10 -8.53 -0.02
C VAL A 34 -6.07 -9.53 1.14
N GLY A 35 -5.05 -10.37 1.18
CA GLY A 35 -4.76 -11.27 2.30
C GLY A 35 -3.76 -10.70 3.32
N CYS A 36 -3.02 -11.58 3.99
CA CYS A 36 -1.93 -11.18 4.88
C CYS A 36 -0.77 -10.53 4.12
N TRP A 37 -0.50 -9.25 4.35
CA TRP A 37 0.58 -8.53 3.66
C TRP A 37 1.96 -9.16 3.80
N SER A 38 2.23 -9.93 4.86
CA SER A 38 3.49 -10.66 5.03
C SER A 38 3.73 -11.74 3.99
N SER A 39 2.68 -12.37 3.45
CA SER A 39 2.78 -13.42 2.42
C SER A 39 2.71 -12.88 0.99
N VAL A 40 2.04 -11.74 0.79
CA VAL A 40 1.85 -11.11 -0.54
C VAL A 40 3.12 -11.04 -1.38
N PRO A 41 4.29 -10.56 -0.88
CA PRO A 41 5.46 -10.44 -1.74
C PRO A 41 5.93 -11.78 -2.30
N LYS A 42 5.94 -12.83 -1.47
CA LYS A 42 6.35 -14.18 -1.90
C LYS A 42 5.37 -14.76 -2.91
N LEU A 43 4.07 -14.59 -2.68
CA LEU A 43 3.01 -15.14 -3.53
C LEU A 43 2.87 -14.38 -4.86
N ALA A 44 3.12 -13.07 -4.86
CA ALA A 44 3.13 -12.23 -6.06
C ALA A 44 4.45 -12.27 -6.83
N GLY A 45 5.45 -13.02 -6.37
CA GLY A 45 6.77 -13.09 -7.02
C GLY A 45 7.55 -11.76 -6.98
N LEU A 46 7.48 -11.05 -5.86
CA LEU A 46 8.10 -9.76 -5.60
C LEU A 46 9.22 -9.87 -4.56
N GLU A 47 10.34 -9.19 -4.83
CA GLU A 47 11.46 -9.06 -3.89
C GLU A 47 11.30 -7.84 -2.97
N ARG A 48 10.08 -7.64 -2.46
CA ARG A 48 9.69 -6.53 -1.58
C ARG A 48 9.24 -7.06 -0.22
N CYS A 49 9.16 -6.18 0.79
CA CYS A 49 8.56 -6.56 2.07
C CYS A 49 7.04 -6.29 2.07
N GLY A 50 6.31 -7.02 2.90
CA GLY A 50 4.86 -6.88 3.00
C GLY A 50 4.37 -5.46 3.29
N LYS A 51 5.08 -4.73 4.17
CA LYS A 51 4.80 -3.31 4.43
C LYS A 51 4.90 -2.47 3.16
N SER A 52 5.91 -2.72 2.32
CA SER A 52 6.08 -1.98 1.07
C SER A 52 4.97 -2.30 0.08
N CYS A 53 4.58 -3.56 -0.07
CA CYS A 53 3.47 -3.94 -0.93
C CYS A 53 2.15 -3.30 -0.46
N ARG A 54 1.87 -3.32 0.85
CA ARG A 54 0.70 -2.66 1.44
C ARG A 54 0.64 -1.18 1.08
N LEU A 55 1.74 -0.46 1.34
CA LEU A 55 1.80 0.97 1.07
C LEU A 55 1.70 1.27 -0.43
N ARG A 56 2.30 0.44 -1.29
CA ARG A 56 2.20 0.63 -2.73
C ARG A 56 0.77 0.45 -3.22
N TRP A 57 0.10 -0.61 -2.78
CA TRP A 57 -1.29 -0.88 -3.15
C TRP A 57 -2.20 0.27 -2.72
N ILE A 58 -2.23 0.58 -1.42
CA ILE A 58 -3.18 1.54 -0.83
C ILE A 58 -3.00 2.94 -1.40
N ASN A 59 -1.75 3.38 -1.62
CA ASN A 59 -1.48 4.77 -2.01
C ASN A 59 -1.33 4.97 -3.52
N TYR A 60 -1.14 3.91 -4.32
CA TYR A 60 -0.81 4.07 -5.73
C TYR A 60 -1.45 3.10 -6.71
N LEU A 61 -1.93 1.92 -6.31
CA LEU A 61 -2.43 0.93 -7.29
C LEU A 61 -3.92 0.63 -7.13
N ARG A 62 -4.51 0.94 -5.98
CA ARG A 62 -5.92 0.69 -5.71
C ARG A 62 -6.81 1.42 -6.75
N PRO A 63 -7.70 0.72 -7.49
CA PRO A 63 -8.50 1.32 -8.56
C PRO A 63 -9.45 2.45 -8.12
N ASP A 64 -9.96 2.35 -6.90
CA ASP A 64 -10.89 3.31 -6.29
C ASP A 64 -10.16 4.52 -5.66
N LEU A 65 -8.83 4.59 -5.77
CA LEU A 65 -8.08 5.75 -5.34
C LEU A 65 -8.27 6.91 -6.31
N LYS A 66 -9.09 7.89 -5.91
CA LYS A 66 -9.22 9.16 -6.61
C LYS A 66 -7.89 9.93 -6.57
N ARG A 67 -7.44 10.41 -7.73
CA ARG A 67 -6.26 11.26 -7.88
C ARG A 67 -6.69 12.60 -8.45
N GLY A 68 -6.18 13.68 -7.89
CA GLY A 68 -6.49 15.03 -8.31
C GLY A 68 -6.88 15.92 -7.14
N MET A 69 -7.41 17.10 -7.45
CA MET A 69 -7.93 18.04 -6.47
C MET A 69 -9.24 17.52 -5.88
N PHE A 70 -9.51 17.90 -4.64
CA PHE A 70 -10.81 17.69 -4.03
C PHE A 70 -11.85 18.61 -4.69
N SER A 71 -13.09 18.14 -4.75
CA SER A 71 -14.24 19.01 -5.01
C SER A 71 -14.52 19.89 -3.79
N GLN A 72 -15.19 21.04 -3.99
CA GLN A 72 -15.56 21.92 -2.88
C GLN A 72 -16.33 21.16 -1.79
N GLN A 73 -17.23 20.26 -2.19
CA GLN A 73 -18.02 19.45 -1.26
C GLN A 73 -17.13 18.48 -0.47
N GLU A 74 -16.10 17.90 -1.09
CA GLU A 74 -15.13 17.05 -0.39
C GLU A 74 -14.27 17.88 0.58
N GLU A 75 -13.86 19.09 0.20
CA GLU A 75 -13.10 19.99 1.08
C GLU A 75 -13.91 20.41 2.31
N ASP A 76 -15.15 20.85 2.12
CA ASP A 76 -16.05 21.25 3.20
C ASP A 76 -16.30 20.07 4.17
N LEU A 77 -16.44 18.85 3.62
CA LEU A 77 -16.60 17.64 4.41
C LEU A 77 -15.32 17.31 5.20
N ILE A 78 -14.15 17.45 4.60
CA ILE A 78 -12.86 17.23 5.29
C ILE A 78 -12.72 18.19 6.46
N ILE A 79 -13.01 19.48 6.27
CA ILE A 79 -12.91 20.51 7.32
C ILE A 79 -13.88 20.20 8.46
N SER A 80 -15.16 19.96 8.16
CA SER A 80 -16.17 19.66 9.18
C SER A 80 -15.86 18.39 9.97
N LEU A 81 -15.38 17.33 9.31
CA LEU A 81 -14.97 16.11 10.01
C LEU A 81 -13.72 16.33 10.86
N HIS A 82 -12.79 17.17 10.41
CA HIS A 82 -11.58 17.51 11.17
C HIS A 82 -11.92 18.29 12.44
N GLU A 83 -12.84 19.26 12.37
CA GLU A 83 -13.31 20.00 13.54
C GLU A 83 -13.91 19.09 14.61
N VAL A 84 -14.64 18.05 14.18
CA VAL A 84 -15.32 17.11 15.09
C VAL A 84 -14.38 16.05 15.67
N LEU A 85 -13.43 15.54 14.87
CA LEU A 85 -12.62 14.37 15.21
C LEU A 85 -11.16 14.69 15.54
N GLY A 86 -10.63 15.79 15.02
CA GLY A 86 -9.22 16.16 15.07
C GLY A 86 -8.32 15.27 14.19
N ASN A 87 -7.00 15.38 14.39
CA ASN A 87 -6.01 14.56 13.69
C ASN A 87 -5.97 13.14 14.28
N ARG A 88 -6.79 12.24 13.74
CA ARG A 88 -6.84 10.81 14.11
C ARG A 88 -6.55 9.91 12.92
#